data_AF-A0A0F8Z297-F1
#
_entry.id   AF-A0A0F8Z297-F1
#
_cell.length_a   1.000
_cell.length_b   1.000
_cell.length_c   1.000
_cell.angle_alpha   90.00
_cell.angle_beta   90.00
_cell.angle_gamma   90.00
#
_symmetry.space_group_name_H-M   'P 1'
#
loop_
_entity.id
_entity.type
_entity.pdbx_description
1 polymer ?
#
loop_
_entity_poly.entity_id
_entity_poly.type
_entity_poly.pdbx_seq_one_letter_code
_entity_poly.pdbx_strand_id
1 'polypeptide(L)'
;YLADHTKDPPIGSLEALLEQGYTAEYALTCPATGKDRRRQYFYHPGRLEDDPETILACDLAGYHRGGRNVLYVDGRLAWLDEAAFAEKLAAPVNAALAAALKKVEGP
;
A
#
# COMPACT_ATOMS: atom_id res chain seq x y z
N TYR A 1 13.43 -12.85 -19.59
CA TYR A 1 12.02 -12.77 -19.97
C TYR A 1 11.44 -11.51 -19.34
N LEU A 2 11.86 -10.34 -19.83
CA LEU A 2 11.28 -9.06 -19.44
C LEU A 2 10.55 -8.59 -20.68
N ALA A 3 9.26 -8.89 -20.76
CA ALA A 3 8.43 -8.40 -21.83
C ALA A 3 8.35 -6.88 -21.70
N ASP A 4 8.37 -6.24 -22.86
CA ASP A 4 8.28 -4.80 -23.05
C ASP A 4 6.89 -4.32 -22.61
N HIS A 5 6.73 -4.04 -21.32
CA HIS A 5 5.48 -3.54 -20.71
C HIS A 5 5.25 -2.04 -20.96
N THR A 6 5.93 -1.45 -21.95
CA THR A 6 5.82 -0.01 -22.28
C THR A 6 4.48 0.40 -22.89
N LYS A 7 3.54 -0.54 -23.10
CA LYS A 7 2.21 -0.28 -23.65
C LYS A 7 1.06 -0.36 -22.64
N ASP A 8 1.31 -0.86 -21.44
CA ASP A 8 0.25 -0.95 -20.45
C ASP A 8 0.10 0.39 -19.74
N PRO A 9 -1.14 0.89 -19.56
CA PRO A 9 -1.37 2.12 -18.81
C PRO A 9 -0.73 1.97 -17.42
N PRO A 10 -0.22 3.07 -16.82
CA PRO A 10 0.42 3.01 -15.51
C PRO A 10 -0.51 2.27 -14.56
N ILE A 11 0.03 1.22 -13.96
CA ILE A 11 -0.71 0.35 -13.06
C ILE A 11 -1.03 1.18 -11.81
N GLY A 12 -2.20 1.82 -11.84
CA GLY A 12 -2.58 2.82 -10.86
C GLY A 12 -3.09 2.25 -9.54
N SER A 13 -3.22 0.92 -9.42
CA SER A 13 -3.65 0.26 -8.19
C SER A 13 -3.26 -1.22 -8.15
N LEU A 14 -3.30 -1.83 -6.96
CA LEU A 14 -3.08 -3.28 -6.82
C LEU A 14 -4.18 -4.09 -7.53
N GLU A 15 -5.39 -3.54 -7.63
CA GLU A 15 -6.50 -4.16 -8.37
C GLU A 15 -6.21 -4.20 -9.86
N ALA A 16 -5.60 -3.14 -10.42
CA ALA A 16 -5.16 -3.16 -11.81
C ALA A 16 -4.10 -4.25 -12.05
N LEU A 17 -3.20 -4.52 -11.08
CA LEU A 17 -2.26 -5.65 -11.17
C LEU A 17 -2.98 -7.00 -11.20
N LEU A 18 -4.05 -7.16 -10.41
CA LEU A 18 -4.85 -8.38 -10.40
C LEU A 18 -5.62 -8.57 -11.71
N GLU A 19 -6.32 -7.53 -12.16
CA GLU A 19 -7.14 -7.56 -13.38
C GLU A 19 -6.32 -7.83 -14.64
N GLN A 20 -5.09 -7.31 -14.68
CA GLN A 20 -4.16 -7.52 -15.79
C GLN A 20 -3.34 -8.82 -15.67
N GLY A 21 -3.50 -9.58 -14.58
CA GLY A 21 -2.81 -10.85 -14.37
C GLY A 21 -1.32 -10.73 -14.01
N TYR A 22 -0.87 -9.53 -13.62
CA TYR A 22 0.51 -9.30 -13.15
C TYR A 22 0.78 -9.88 -11.77
N THR A 23 -0.27 -10.09 -10.98
CA THR A 23 -0.19 -10.75 -9.68
C THR A 23 -1.46 -11.57 -9.44
N ALA A 24 -1.46 -12.37 -8.38
CA ALA A 24 -2.60 -13.16 -7.98
C ALA A 24 -3.17 -12.66 -6.64
N GLU A 25 -4.47 -12.85 -6.42
CA GLU A 25 -5.17 -12.37 -5.22
C GLU A 25 -4.53 -12.87 -3.92
N TYR A 26 -4.01 -14.11 -3.93
CA TYR A 26 -3.32 -14.69 -2.77
C TYR A 26 -2.01 -13.96 -2.43
N ALA A 27 -1.37 -13.27 -3.39
CA ALA A 27 -0.15 -12.51 -3.16
C ALA A 27 -0.42 -11.16 -2.46
N LEU A 28 -1.68 -10.72 -2.44
CA LEU A 28 -2.15 -9.51 -1.74
C LEU A 28 -2.88 -9.83 -0.43
N THR A 29 -2.83 -11.09 -0.01
CA THR A 29 -3.40 -11.57 1.24
C THR A 29 -2.27 -11.72 2.25
N CYS A 30 -2.38 -11.15 3.45
CA CYS A 30 -1.37 -11.40 4.47
C CYS A 30 -1.45 -12.86 4.93
N PRO A 31 -0.33 -13.59 5.01
CA PRO A 31 -0.32 -14.96 5.49
C PRO A 31 -0.74 -15.09 6.96
N ALA A 32 -0.65 -14.01 7.75
CA ALA A 32 -0.94 -14.02 9.18
C ALA A 32 -2.44 -14.07 9.52
N THR A 33 -3.32 -13.71 8.60
CA THR A 33 -4.77 -13.52 8.86
C THR A 33 -5.63 -14.70 8.38
N GLY A 34 -5.04 -15.76 7.82
CA GLY A 34 -5.79 -16.94 7.38
C GLY A 34 -6.74 -16.64 6.20
N LYS A 35 -7.81 -17.45 6.04
CA LYS A 35 -8.72 -17.46 4.87
C LYS A 35 -9.50 -16.16 4.58
N ASP A 36 -9.23 -15.05 5.27
CA ASP A 36 -9.93 -13.80 5.01
C ASP A 36 -9.39 -13.15 3.72
N ARG A 37 -10.20 -13.25 2.66
CA ARG A 37 -9.87 -12.79 1.30
C ARG A 37 -10.10 -11.29 1.10
N ARG A 38 -10.36 -10.53 2.16
CA ARG A 38 -10.50 -9.08 2.04
C ARG A 38 -9.13 -8.46 1.78
N ARG A 39 -9.09 -7.36 1.05
CA ARG A 39 -7.86 -6.59 0.81
C ARG A 39 -7.29 -6.19 2.17
N GLN A 40 -6.03 -6.51 2.39
CA GLN A 40 -5.35 -6.29 3.69
C GLN A 40 -4.35 -5.14 3.60
N TYR A 41 -4.04 -4.72 2.37
CA TYR A 41 -3.12 -3.66 2.04
C TYR A 41 -3.86 -2.58 1.26
N PHE A 42 -3.54 -1.33 1.57
CA PHE A 42 -3.87 -0.18 0.75
C PHE A 42 -2.62 0.25 -0.03
N TYR A 43 -2.80 0.60 -1.30
CA TYR A 43 -1.73 1.11 -2.15
C TYR A 43 -2.17 2.41 -2.79
N HIS A 44 -1.27 3.39 -2.75
CA HIS A 44 -1.40 4.65 -3.43
C HIS A 44 -0.15 4.88 -4.29
N PRO A 45 -0.29 4.96 -5.62
CA PRO A 45 0.85 5.11 -6.49
C PRO A 45 1.57 6.44 -6.24
N GLY A 46 2.89 6.39 -6.18
CA GLY A 46 3.79 7.53 -6.12
C GLY A 46 4.80 7.48 -7.27
N ARG A 47 5.72 8.44 -7.31
CA ARG A 47 6.82 8.53 -8.27
C ARG A 47 8.13 8.25 -7.56
N LEU A 48 9.07 7.58 -8.23
CA LEU A 48 10.40 7.29 -7.67
C LEU A 48 11.21 8.55 -7.31
N GLU A 49 10.79 9.71 -7.81
CA GLU A 49 11.37 11.03 -7.54
C GLU A 49 10.79 11.70 -6.29
N ASP A 50 9.74 11.12 -5.70
CA ASP A 50 9.10 11.63 -4.50
C ASP A 50 10.03 11.52 -3.28
N ASP A 51 9.67 12.20 -2.19
CA ASP A 51 10.42 12.17 -0.94
C ASP A 51 10.57 10.72 -0.44
N PRO A 52 11.76 10.27 0.01
CA PRO A 52 11.95 8.91 0.53
C PRO A 52 11.02 8.51 1.69
N GLU A 53 10.45 9.47 2.40
CA GLU A 53 9.45 9.26 3.46
C GLU A 53 8.01 9.13 2.94
N THR A 54 7.79 9.24 1.63
CA THR A 54 6.51 8.98 0.97
C THR A 54 6.16 7.50 1.07
N ILE A 55 4.98 7.23 1.60
CA ILE A 55 4.43 5.89 1.76
C ILE A 55 3.62 5.51 0.52
N LEU A 56 3.94 4.36 -0.08
CA LEU A 56 3.24 3.79 -1.23
C LEU A 56 2.18 2.77 -0.84
N ALA A 57 2.44 1.98 0.21
CA ALA A 57 1.50 0.98 0.68
C ALA A 57 1.52 0.85 2.19
N CYS A 58 0.38 0.48 2.77
CA CYS A 58 0.28 0.15 4.19
C CYS A 58 -0.77 -0.92 4.47
N ASP A 59 -0.67 -1.56 5.63
CA ASP A 59 -1.76 -2.41 6.13
C ASP A 59 -3.00 -1.56 6.42
N LEU A 60 -4.17 -2.11 6.12
CA LEU A 60 -5.44 -1.53 6.57
C LEU A 60 -5.62 -1.70 8.08
N ALA A 61 -6.38 -0.80 8.68
CA ALA A 61 -6.69 -0.78 10.11
C ALA A 61 -7.25 -2.12 10.60
N GLY A 62 -6.73 -2.61 11.73
CA GLY A 62 -7.27 -3.77 12.43
C GLY A 62 -6.91 -5.14 11.83
N TYR A 63 -6.17 -5.21 10.72
CA TYR A 63 -5.68 -6.49 10.18
C TYR A 63 -4.50 -7.05 10.97
N HIS A 64 -3.71 -6.17 11.60
CA HIS A 64 -2.54 -6.53 12.36
C HIS A 64 -2.61 -5.98 13.79
N ARG A 65 -2.38 -6.84 14.79
CA ARG A 65 -2.45 -6.41 16.18
C ARG A 65 -1.23 -5.56 16.53
N GLY A 66 -1.47 -4.29 16.85
CA GLY A 66 -0.46 -3.40 17.44
C GLY A 66 0.36 -2.59 16.43
N GLY A 67 0.03 -2.64 15.13
CA GLY A 67 0.73 -1.86 14.13
C GLY A 67 0.41 -2.25 12.70
N ARG A 68 1.17 -1.66 11.79
CA ARG A 68 1.02 -1.76 10.34
C ARG A 68 2.39 -1.91 9.68
N ASN A 69 2.46 -2.76 8.66
CA ASN A 69 3.53 -2.73 7.68
C ASN A 69 3.33 -1.52 6.76
N VAL A 70 4.44 -0.87 6.41
CA VAL A 70 4.49 0.31 5.57
C VAL A 70 5.61 0.13 4.55
N LEU A 71 5.30 0.38 3.28
CA LEU A 71 6.25 0.42 2.17
C LEU A 71 6.48 1.87 1.77
N TYR A 72 7.73 2.31 1.81
CA TYR A 72 8.17 3.61 1.35
C TYR A 72 8.58 3.58 -0.13
N VAL A 73 8.60 4.75 -0.77
CA VAL A 73 8.94 4.91 -2.19
C VAL A 73 10.38 4.51 -2.51
N ASP A 74 11.29 4.61 -1.53
CA ASP A 74 12.68 4.15 -1.61
C ASP A 74 12.82 2.61 -1.51
N GLY A 75 11.70 1.89 -1.41
CA GLY A 75 11.65 0.43 -1.29
C GLY A 75 11.84 -0.09 0.14
N ARG A 76 11.99 0.79 1.14
CA ARG A 76 12.11 0.40 2.53
C ARG A 76 10.77 -0.11 3.07
N LEU A 77 10.84 -1.17 3.86
CA LEU A 77 9.72 -1.69 4.64
C LEU A 77 9.93 -1.36 6.12
N ALA A 78 8.88 -0.91 6.80
CA ALA A 78 8.89 -0.71 8.24
C ALA A 78 7.61 -1.23 8.88
N TRP A 79 7.74 -1.74 10.11
CA TRP A 79 6.61 -1.95 11.01
C TRP A 79 6.45 -0.73 11.90
N LEU A 80 5.27 -0.10 11.88
CA LEU A 80 4.94 1.04 12.73
C LEU A 80 3.79 0.66 13.66
N ASP A 81 3.84 1.05 14.92
CA ASP A 81 2.63 1.06 15.74
C ASP A 81 1.63 2.12 15.22
N GLU A 82 0.39 2.07 15.69
CA GLU A 82 -0.66 2.98 15.20
C GLU A 82 -0.33 4.46 15.47
N ALA A 83 0.39 4.77 16.55
CA ALA A 83 0.75 6.14 16.88
C ALA A 83 1.84 6.68 15.93
N ALA A 84 2.89 5.90 15.70
CA ALA A 84 3.94 6.23 14.74
C ALA A 84 3.40 6.27 13.31
N PHE A 85 2.47 5.38 12.96
CA PHE A 85 1.79 5.42 11.66
C PHE A 85 0.99 6.70 11.49
N ALA A 86 0.21 7.10 12.49
CA ALA A 86 -0.55 8.36 12.46
C ALA A 86 0.37 9.58 12.33
N GLU A 87 1.52 9.59 13.00
CA GLU A 87 2.52 10.66 12.87
C GLU A 87 3.06 10.75 11.44
N LYS A 88 3.45 9.61 10.84
CA LYS A 88 3.91 9.56 9.45
C LYS A 88 2.84 9.98 8.46
N LEU A 89 1.59 9.57 8.70
CA LEU A 89 0.46 9.89 7.84
C LEU A 89 0.09 11.39 7.88
N ALA A 90 0.37 12.07 8.99
CA ALA A 90 0.14 13.51 9.14
C ALA A 90 1.19 14.37 8.40
N ALA A 91 2.30 13.79 7.96
CA ALA A 91 3.33 14.53 7.23
C ALA A 91 2.80 15.01 5.86
N PRO A 92 3.16 16.23 5.40
CA PRO A 92 2.69 16.76 4.11
C PRO A 92 2.97 15.85 2.90
N VAL A 93 4.11 15.16 2.92
CA VAL A 93 4.52 14.20 1.87
C VAL A 93 3.57 13.02 1.73
N ASN A 94 2.76 12.73 2.76
CA ASN A 94 1.80 11.64 2.80
C ASN A 94 0.34 12.11 2.73
N ALA A 95 0.08 13.40 2.46
CA ALA A 95 -1.28 13.96 2.47
C ALA A 95 -2.22 13.30 1.46
N ALA A 96 -1.70 12.95 0.27
CA ALA A 96 -2.49 12.27 -0.77
C ALA A 96 -2.89 10.84 -0.33
N LEU A 97 -1.93 10.09 0.20
CA LEU A 97 -2.18 8.77 0.81
C LEU A 97 -3.20 8.88 1.95
N ALA A 98 -3.03 9.84 2.86
CA ALA A 98 -3.92 10.04 4.01
C ALA A 98 -5.37 10.30 3.58
N ALA A 99 -5.56 11.18 2.58
CA ALA A 99 -6.87 11.48 2.04
C ALA A 99 -7.51 10.25 1.34
N ALA A 100 -6.70 9.43 0.68
CA ALA A 100 -7.18 8.23 0.00
C ALA A 100 -7.49 7.09 0.99
N LEU A 101 -6.62 6.87 1.98
CA LEU A 101 -6.77 5.85 3.02
C LEU A 101 -8.03 6.10 3.87
N LYS A 102 -8.29 7.36 4.25
CA LYS A 102 -9.50 7.74 5.00
C LYS A 102 -10.81 7.35 4.28
N LYS A 103 -10.84 7.37 2.95
CA LYS A 103 -12.02 6.96 2.17
C LYS A 103 -12.27 5.46 2.24
N VAL A 104 -11.23 4.67 2.47
CA VAL A 104 -11.29 3.21 2.54
C VAL A 104 -11.56 2.73 3.97
N GLU A 105 -10.94 3.37 4.97
CA GLU A 105 -11.07 2.95 6.38
C GLU A 105 -12.31 3.52 7.09
N GLY A 106 -12.88 4.61 6.57
CA GLY A 106 -13.99 5.32 7.23
C GLY A 106 -13.52 6.43 8.18
N PRO A 107 -14.46 7.25 8.71
CA PRO A 107 -14.16 8.33 9.64
C PRO A 107 -13.74 7.85 11.04
#